data_AF-A0A9N8EF21-F1
#
_entry.id   AF-A0A9N8EF21-F1
#
_cell.length_a   1.000
_cell.length_b   1.000
_cell.length_c   1.000
_cell.angle_alpha   90.00
_cell.angle_beta   90.00
_cell.angle_gamma   90.00
#
_symmetry.space_group_name_H-M   'P 1'
#
loop_
_entity.id
_entity.type
_entity.pdbx_description
1 polymer ?
#
loop_
_entity_poly.entity_id
_entity_poly.type
_entity_poly.pdbx_seq_one_letter_code
_entity_poly.pdbx_strand_id
1 'polypeptide(L)'
;MTVITTPPKPIQSPADITEEDLANILPPNPSVGLAERYFNVNGCRLPELMAMAMGLTSVDGRELGNTDIEPFVSMKFHKKVVPTAKDLMEEIKRRCKVDSSKKAPSCRHWNKDKLVSWLKENPMSDVIDRVFVQLEEEKLFNMLTKAAEEKTETAKKNQTGAWVTLEPYLRLIECFFHDDNRELLMKTNKALTRDELDARNSDQRPVDYWEAVARMFNDDSYVFFSRMLPELHPTFADVIDLSFDKVPGTISAQEARRRFSDCRAKLVKIVSKWELSGNGFGQRTTEEPQFGHMEEEQLEEGDNRSSFLDSGTREHILYLWHVADTEEVMKTVLSIISVNCAADSESCQSTMGDDNASVNRRKREAEVRAVAEFRSSISDALSNMSHAALLTELREAENRCVMYEERALTTELPRVKKLYDETVRKLEKRITKIQEMVDAIMEQNAKRQRTEEVQDTEEEDSIAQESGSTGY
;
A
#
# COMPACT_ATOMS: atom_id res chain seq x y z
N MET A 1 80.65 10.11 -30.21
CA MET A 1 79.25 9.80 -29.87
C MET A 1 78.56 11.10 -29.56
N THR A 2 77.75 11.58 -30.51
CA THR A 2 77.09 12.89 -30.45
C THR A 2 75.76 12.71 -29.74
N VAL A 3 75.60 13.31 -28.56
CA VAL A 3 74.31 13.30 -27.82
C VAL A 3 73.44 14.40 -28.43
N ILE A 4 72.40 13.98 -29.14
CA ILE A 4 71.39 14.85 -29.73
C ILE A 4 70.41 15.21 -28.62
N THR A 5 70.47 16.43 -28.11
CA THR A 5 69.43 17.03 -27.26
C THR A 5 68.34 17.60 -28.15
N THR A 6 67.21 16.88 -28.24
CA THR A 6 65.98 17.43 -28.83
C THR A 6 65.33 18.43 -27.86
N PRO A 7 64.90 19.61 -28.33
CA PRO A 7 64.17 20.57 -27.50
C PRO A 7 62.76 20.06 -27.17
N PRO A 8 62.17 20.46 -26.02
CA PRO A 8 60.84 20.03 -25.63
C PRO A 8 59.78 20.57 -26.59
N LYS A 9 58.84 19.70 -27.00
CA LYS A 9 57.70 20.07 -27.84
C LYS A 9 56.83 21.11 -27.13
N PRO A 10 56.28 22.10 -27.85
CA PRO A 10 55.30 23.02 -27.30
C PRO A 10 53.98 22.28 -27.03
N ILE A 11 53.45 22.44 -25.83
CA ILE A 11 52.21 21.81 -25.37
C ILE A 11 51.04 22.38 -26.19
N GLN A 12 50.37 21.52 -26.94
CA GLN A 12 49.14 21.81 -27.67
C GLN A 12 47.96 21.23 -26.87
N SER A 13 47.12 22.13 -26.36
CA SER A 13 45.84 21.89 -25.66
C SER A 13 45.91 21.40 -24.19
N PRO A 14 45.01 21.87 -23.30
CA PRO A 14 45.02 21.55 -21.86
C PRO A 14 44.38 20.19 -21.48
N ALA A 15 43.98 19.37 -22.45
CA ALA A 15 43.16 18.18 -22.21
C ALA A 15 43.94 16.87 -21.99
N ASP A 16 45.28 16.87 -22.06
CA ASP A 16 46.10 15.65 -22.05
C ASP A 16 47.13 15.60 -20.90
N ILE A 17 46.83 16.15 -19.72
CA ILE A 17 47.71 15.97 -18.54
C ILE A 17 47.31 14.67 -17.85
N THR A 18 48.18 13.65 -17.92
CA THR A 18 47.96 12.35 -17.27
C THR A 18 48.37 12.37 -15.79
N GLU A 19 47.90 11.39 -15.01
CA GLU A 19 48.32 11.17 -13.62
C GLU A 19 49.85 11.04 -13.48
N GLU A 20 50.49 10.53 -14.54
CA GLU A 20 51.94 10.34 -14.65
C GLU A 20 52.68 11.67 -14.89
N ASP A 21 52.05 12.62 -15.59
CA ASP A 21 52.58 13.98 -15.78
C ASP A 21 52.52 14.81 -14.49
N LEU A 22 51.48 14.62 -13.67
CA LEU A 22 51.37 15.22 -12.33
C LEU A 22 52.38 14.64 -11.34
N ALA A 23 52.64 13.32 -11.42
CA ALA A 23 53.65 12.65 -10.60
C ALA A 23 55.08 13.11 -10.92
N ASN A 24 55.36 13.49 -12.17
CA ASN A 24 56.67 14.01 -12.60
C ASN A 24 56.95 15.47 -12.21
N ILE A 25 55.93 16.22 -11.76
CA ILE A 25 56.08 17.59 -11.25
C ILE A 25 56.42 17.61 -9.74
N LEU A 26 56.12 16.52 -9.02
CA LEU A 26 56.36 16.41 -7.59
C LEU A 26 57.74 15.78 -7.29
N PRO A 27 58.55 16.35 -6.39
CA PRO A 27 59.82 15.75 -6.00
C PRO A 27 59.60 14.38 -5.33
N PRO A 28 60.57 13.43 -5.47
CA PRO A 28 60.42 12.00 -5.14
C PRO A 28 60.24 11.67 -3.64
N ASN A 29 60.06 12.67 -2.79
CA ASN A 29 59.55 12.56 -1.42
C ASN A 29 58.74 13.82 -1.15
N PRO A 30 57.40 13.77 -1.12
CA PRO A 30 56.62 14.96 -0.81
C PRO A 30 56.87 15.29 0.66
N SER A 31 57.56 16.40 0.90
CA SER A 31 57.47 17.04 2.21
C SER A 31 55.98 17.31 2.45
N VAL A 32 55.35 16.56 3.36
CA VAL A 32 53.93 16.73 3.74
C VAL A 32 53.68 18.23 3.93
N GLY A 33 52.80 18.77 3.10
CA GLY A 33 52.49 20.21 3.05
C GLY A 33 52.00 20.73 4.40
N LEU A 34 52.14 22.03 4.65
CA LEU A 34 51.65 22.63 5.88
C LEU A 34 50.11 22.60 5.96
N ALA A 35 49.42 22.69 4.82
CA ALA A 35 47.98 22.53 4.73
C ALA A 35 47.54 21.10 5.07
N GLU A 36 48.23 20.10 4.53
CA GLU A 36 47.95 18.68 4.81
C GLU A 36 48.16 18.36 6.30
N ARG A 37 49.27 18.80 6.88
CA ARG A 37 49.51 18.62 8.33
C ARG A 37 48.43 19.29 9.17
N TYR A 38 48.07 20.53 8.84
CA TYR A 38 47.04 21.27 9.56
C TYR A 38 45.68 20.57 9.48
N PHE A 39 45.28 20.13 8.29
CA PHE A 39 44.04 19.39 8.07
C PHE A 39 43.97 18.10 8.89
N ASN A 40 45.06 17.32 8.87
CA ASN A 40 45.13 16.04 9.59
C ASN A 40 45.12 16.25 11.12
N VAL A 41 45.86 17.23 11.64
CA VAL A 41 45.92 17.53 13.09
C VAL A 41 44.56 17.98 13.63
N ASN A 42 43.77 18.70 12.84
CA ASN A 42 42.44 19.15 13.23
C ASN A 42 41.33 18.13 12.96
N GLY A 43 41.67 16.88 12.63
CA GLY A 43 40.69 15.80 12.46
C GLY A 43 39.90 15.90 11.17
N CYS A 44 40.52 16.41 10.10
CA CYS A 44 39.96 16.42 8.74
C CYS A 44 38.61 17.14 8.64
N ARG A 45 38.47 18.28 9.33
CA ARG A 45 37.22 19.05 9.39
C ARG A 45 36.93 19.73 8.04
N LEU A 46 35.80 19.37 7.42
CA LEU A 46 35.37 19.92 6.13
C LEU A 46 35.28 21.46 6.07
N PRO A 47 34.83 22.18 7.12
CA PRO A 47 34.84 23.64 7.12
C PRO A 47 36.24 24.25 6.97
N GLU A 48 37.26 23.57 7.48
CA GLU A 48 38.65 24.02 7.34
C GLU A 48 39.16 23.75 5.92
N LEU A 49 38.81 22.60 5.33
CA LEU A 49 39.10 22.32 3.91
C LEU A 49 38.47 23.37 3.00
N MET A 50 37.20 23.69 3.21
CA MET A 50 36.50 24.72 2.44
C MET A 50 37.13 26.11 2.64
N ALA A 51 37.56 26.45 3.86
CA ALA A 51 38.28 27.70 4.11
C ALA A 51 39.64 27.74 3.40
N MET A 52 40.40 26.65 3.43
CA MET A 52 41.68 26.51 2.72
C MET A 52 41.52 26.63 1.20
N ALA A 53 40.42 26.13 0.66
CA ALA A 53 40.10 26.15 -0.76
C ALA A 53 39.72 27.54 -1.30
N MET A 54 39.33 28.50 -0.44
CA MET A 54 38.89 29.82 -0.89
C MET A 54 40.00 30.59 -1.64
N GLY A 55 39.63 31.11 -2.81
CA GLY A 55 40.54 31.82 -3.72
C GLY A 55 41.30 30.91 -4.68
N LEU A 56 41.13 29.58 -4.58
CA LEU A 56 41.64 28.63 -5.56
C LEU A 56 40.57 28.31 -6.61
N THR A 57 41.03 27.87 -7.78
CA THR A 57 40.17 27.39 -8.86
C THR A 57 40.49 25.94 -9.18
N SER A 58 39.46 25.18 -9.57
CA SER A 58 39.62 23.86 -10.19
C SER A 58 40.29 23.97 -11.56
N VAL A 59 40.69 22.84 -12.12
CA VAL A 59 41.14 22.72 -13.52
C VAL A 59 40.05 23.20 -14.49
N ASP A 60 38.78 22.92 -14.18
CA ASP A 60 37.62 23.34 -14.98
C ASP A 60 37.20 24.81 -14.76
N GLY A 61 37.96 25.58 -13.99
CA GLY A 61 37.66 26.99 -13.69
C GLY A 61 36.60 27.21 -12.59
N ARG A 62 36.10 26.15 -11.94
CA ARG A 62 35.20 26.24 -10.79
C ARG A 62 35.89 26.89 -9.58
N GLU A 63 35.24 27.85 -8.92
CA GLU A 63 35.73 28.42 -7.67
C GLU A 63 35.67 27.38 -6.54
N LEU A 64 36.82 27.06 -5.95
CA LEU A 64 36.90 26.10 -4.85
C LEU A 64 36.51 26.75 -3.51
N GLY A 65 35.96 25.95 -2.61
CA GLY A 65 35.48 26.41 -1.30
C GLY A 65 34.19 27.23 -1.36
N ASN A 66 33.55 27.34 -2.53
CA ASN A 66 32.20 27.89 -2.65
C ASN A 66 31.17 26.84 -2.22
N THR A 67 30.51 27.08 -1.09
CA THR A 67 29.51 26.16 -0.52
C THR A 67 28.09 26.41 -1.01
N ASP A 68 27.88 27.43 -1.85
CA ASP A 68 26.57 27.84 -2.33
C ASP A 68 26.25 27.26 -3.72
N ILE A 69 27.12 26.39 -4.23
CA ILE A 69 26.94 25.65 -5.47
C ILE A 69 26.61 24.18 -5.18
N GLU A 70 26.03 23.49 -6.17
CA GLU A 70 25.85 22.04 -6.11
C GLU A 70 27.21 21.31 -6.17
N PRO A 71 27.39 20.19 -5.47
CA PRO A 71 26.39 19.44 -4.67
C PRO A 71 26.25 19.92 -3.21
N PHE A 72 26.96 20.99 -2.80
CA PHE A 72 27.05 21.40 -1.39
C PHE A 72 25.74 21.96 -0.86
N VAL A 73 25.09 22.86 -1.61
CA VAL A 73 23.86 23.57 -1.18
C VAL A 73 22.71 22.62 -0.85
N SER A 74 22.55 21.53 -1.62
CA SER A 74 21.49 20.54 -1.44
C SER A 74 21.82 19.45 -0.40
N MET A 75 22.96 19.54 0.27
CA MET A 75 23.38 18.53 1.24
C MET A 75 22.64 18.68 2.59
N LYS A 76 22.13 17.56 3.12
CA LYS A 76 21.42 17.49 4.42
C LYS A 76 22.18 18.10 5.61
N PHE A 77 23.52 18.12 5.53
CA PHE A 77 24.39 18.68 6.56
C PHE A 77 25.20 19.87 6.05
N HIS A 78 24.66 20.69 5.15
CA HIS A 78 25.32 21.88 4.59
C HIS A 78 26.06 22.72 5.65
N LYS A 79 25.41 22.95 6.80
CA LYS A 79 25.99 23.67 7.96
C LYS A 79 27.30 23.08 8.49
N LYS A 80 27.60 21.80 8.24
CA LYS A 80 28.85 21.13 8.65
C LYS A 80 29.99 21.29 7.65
N VAL A 81 29.72 21.80 6.45
CA VAL A 81 30.73 22.06 5.41
C VAL A 81 31.01 23.57 5.30
N VAL A 82 30.03 24.40 5.62
CA VAL A 82 30.18 25.86 5.60
C VAL A 82 31.22 26.32 6.65
N PRO A 83 32.29 27.04 6.25
CA PRO A 83 33.23 27.65 7.17
C PRO A 83 32.57 28.64 8.13
N THR A 84 32.95 28.57 9.42
CA THR A 84 32.60 29.59 10.40
C THR A 84 33.59 30.76 10.32
N ALA A 85 33.24 31.92 10.89
CA ALA A 85 34.16 33.05 10.96
C ALA A 85 35.48 32.70 11.67
N LYS A 86 35.43 31.77 12.65
CA LYS A 86 36.62 31.26 13.33
C LYS A 86 37.53 30.49 12.38
N ASP A 87 36.98 29.55 11.61
CA ASP A 87 37.75 28.74 10.66
C ASP A 87 38.41 29.64 9.59
N LEU A 88 37.69 30.65 9.09
CA LEU A 88 38.24 31.63 8.13
C LEU A 88 39.37 32.48 8.73
N MET A 89 39.21 32.97 9.96
CA MET A 89 40.26 33.74 10.64
C MET A 89 41.51 32.91 10.90
N GLU A 90 41.35 31.63 11.24
CA GLU A 90 42.47 30.72 11.46
C GLU A 90 43.22 30.44 10.15
N GLU A 91 42.51 30.27 9.04
CA GLU A 91 43.15 30.12 7.72
C GLU A 91 43.91 31.37 7.29
N ILE A 92 43.36 32.58 7.51
CA ILE A 92 44.08 33.84 7.25
C ILE A 92 45.40 33.89 8.05
N LYS A 93 45.34 33.54 9.33
CA LYS A 93 46.54 33.47 10.20
C LYS A 93 47.53 32.42 9.70
N ARG A 94 47.05 31.28 9.22
CA ARG A 94 47.89 30.22 8.65
C ARG A 94 48.61 30.72 7.41
N ARG A 95 47.89 31.27 6.42
CA ARG A 95 48.49 31.83 5.19
C ARG A 95 49.54 32.90 5.48
N CYS A 96 49.28 33.80 6.43
CA CYS A 96 50.25 34.84 6.81
C CYS A 96 51.46 34.31 7.58
N LYS A 97 51.37 33.16 8.27
CA LYS A 97 52.52 32.53 8.92
C LYS A 97 53.46 31.89 7.90
N VAL A 98 52.89 31.33 6.84
CA VAL A 98 53.65 30.70 5.75
C VAL A 98 54.30 31.78 4.88
N ASP A 99 53.54 32.81 4.53
CA ASP A 99 54.04 33.96 3.77
C ASP A 99 54.73 34.96 4.71
N SER A 100 56.01 34.75 4.96
CA SER A 100 56.85 35.58 5.84
C SER A 100 56.91 37.06 5.43
N SER A 101 56.41 37.42 4.24
CA SER A 101 56.35 38.79 3.75
C SER A 101 55.12 39.58 4.24
N LYS A 102 54.09 38.91 4.79
CA LYS A 102 52.81 39.54 5.18
C LYS A 102 52.58 39.48 6.70
N LYS A 103 52.49 40.63 7.35
CA LYS A 103 52.00 40.71 8.74
C LYS A 103 50.53 40.31 8.77
N ALA A 104 50.16 39.38 9.65
CA ALA A 104 48.78 38.91 9.79
C ALA A 104 47.85 40.08 10.16
N PRO A 105 46.77 40.33 9.39
CA PRO A 105 45.83 41.40 9.70
C PRO A 105 45.05 41.10 10.98
N SER A 106 44.70 42.15 11.73
CA SER A 106 43.80 42.03 12.88
C SER A 106 42.37 41.82 12.39
N CYS A 107 41.99 40.55 12.27
CA CYS A 107 40.69 40.11 11.74
C CYS A 107 39.59 39.93 12.80
N ARG A 108 39.87 40.23 14.09
CA ARG A 108 38.96 39.94 15.22
C ARG A 108 37.55 40.55 15.07
N HIS A 109 37.44 41.70 14.41
CA HIS A 109 36.19 42.43 14.24
C HIS A 109 35.67 42.39 12.79
N TRP A 110 36.19 41.49 11.95
CA TRP A 110 35.74 41.38 10.56
C TRP A 110 34.47 40.53 10.50
N ASN A 111 33.53 40.94 9.66
CA ASN A 111 32.39 40.11 9.30
C ASN A 111 32.82 38.99 8.31
N LYS A 112 31.94 38.02 8.09
CA LYS A 112 32.23 36.85 7.25
C LYS A 112 32.59 37.23 5.82
N ASP A 113 31.86 38.17 5.22
CA ASP A 113 32.07 38.59 3.83
C ASP A 113 33.46 39.21 3.61
N LYS A 114 33.92 40.01 4.58
CA LYS A 114 35.26 40.59 4.54
C LYS A 114 36.36 39.54 4.70
N LEU A 115 36.13 38.51 5.53
CA LEU A 115 37.06 37.38 5.68
C LEU A 115 37.16 36.57 4.37
N VAL A 116 36.03 36.26 3.75
CA VAL A 116 35.97 35.53 2.47
C VAL A 116 36.65 36.34 1.36
N SER A 117 36.33 37.64 1.25
CA SER A 117 36.93 38.51 0.23
C SER A 117 38.45 38.56 0.34
N TRP A 118 38.97 38.69 1.57
CA TRP A 118 40.42 38.69 1.79
C TRP A 118 41.08 37.37 1.36
N LEU A 119 40.45 36.23 1.66
CA LEU A 119 40.96 34.90 1.28
C LEU A 119 40.94 34.69 -0.24
N LYS A 120 39.94 35.24 -0.94
CA LYS A 120 39.90 35.24 -2.41
C LYS A 120 41.02 36.08 -3.02
N GLU A 121 41.28 37.25 -2.46
CA GLU A 121 42.35 38.16 -2.92
C GLU A 121 43.77 37.68 -2.58
N ASN A 122 43.91 36.79 -1.59
CA ASN A 122 45.18 36.27 -1.13
C ASN A 122 45.21 34.73 -1.22
N PRO A 123 45.16 34.15 -2.43
CA PRO A 123 45.21 32.71 -2.62
C PRO A 123 46.51 32.12 -2.07
N MET A 124 46.47 30.82 -1.79
CA MET A 124 47.62 30.10 -1.27
C MET A 124 48.78 30.11 -2.28
N SER A 125 49.98 30.45 -1.84
CA SER A 125 51.15 30.59 -2.74
C SER A 125 51.92 29.28 -2.95
N ASP A 126 51.90 28.38 -1.96
CA ASP A 126 52.68 27.14 -1.98
C ASP A 126 52.05 26.11 -2.92
N VAL A 127 52.86 25.55 -3.82
CA VAL A 127 52.38 24.63 -4.86
C VAL A 127 51.94 23.29 -4.28
N ILE A 128 52.65 22.78 -3.26
CA ILE A 128 52.35 21.47 -2.64
C ILE A 128 51.03 21.57 -1.90
N ASP A 129 50.85 22.60 -1.06
CA ASP A 129 49.61 22.82 -0.33
C ASP A 129 48.42 23.06 -1.27
N ARG A 130 48.62 23.79 -2.37
CA ARG A 130 47.57 24.00 -3.39
C ARG A 130 47.09 22.70 -4.00
N VAL A 131 48.02 21.87 -4.47
CA VAL A 131 47.68 20.58 -5.10
C VAL A 131 46.93 19.69 -4.12
N PHE A 132 47.39 19.62 -2.87
CA PHE A 132 46.69 18.88 -1.82
C PHE A 132 45.24 19.36 -1.63
N VAL A 133 45.03 20.67 -1.45
CA VAL A 133 43.69 21.24 -1.23
C VAL A 133 42.78 21.01 -2.44
N GLN A 134 43.31 21.13 -3.66
CA GLN A 134 42.56 20.88 -4.89
C GLN A 134 42.11 19.41 -4.97
N LEU A 135 43.02 18.46 -4.75
CA LEU A 135 42.71 17.03 -4.80
C LEU A 135 41.70 16.63 -3.73
N GLU A 136 41.84 17.14 -2.51
CA GLU A 136 40.96 16.73 -1.40
C GLU A 136 39.56 17.36 -1.51
N GLU A 137 39.46 18.59 -2.01
CA GLU A 137 38.18 19.21 -2.34
C GLU A 137 37.49 18.47 -3.50
N GLU A 138 38.24 18.09 -4.53
CA GLU A 138 37.71 17.36 -5.68
C GLU A 138 37.19 15.96 -5.28
N LYS A 139 37.92 15.24 -4.42
CA LYS A 139 37.42 13.97 -3.85
C LYS A 139 36.09 14.16 -3.13
N LEU A 140 35.97 15.21 -2.32
CA LEU A 140 34.72 15.52 -1.62
C LEU A 140 33.61 15.86 -2.60
N PHE A 141 33.89 16.70 -3.60
CA PHE A 141 32.93 17.10 -4.63
C PHE A 141 32.41 15.87 -5.39
N ASN A 142 33.30 15.01 -5.87
CA ASN A 142 32.94 13.79 -6.61
C ASN A 142 32.15 12.80 -5.76
N MET A 143 32.53 12.61 -4.49
CA MET A 143 31.78 11.76 -3.55
C MET A 143 30.34 12.26 -3.38
N LEU A 144 30.16 13.58 -3.22
CA LEU A 144 28.84 14.17 -3.01
C LEU A 144 27.99 14.15 -4.28
N THR A 145 28.57 14.43 -5.44
CA THR A 145 27.88 14.34 -6.74
C THR A 145 27.38 12.92 -6.98
N LYS A 146 28.24 11.90 -6.79
CA LYS A 146 27.83 10.50 -6.93
C LYS A 146 26.72 10.11 -5.95
N ALA A 147 26.80 10.55 -4.69
CA ALA A 147 25.75 10.28 -3.70
C ALA A 147 24.42 11.00 -4.02
N ALA A 148 24.46 12.14 -4.71
CA ALA A 148 23.27 12.83 -5.20
C ALA A 148 22.66 12.09 -6.39
N GLU A 149 23.48 11.69 -7.36
CA GLU A 149 23.07 10.89 -8.52
C GLU A 149 22.42 9.57 -8.09
N GLU A 150 23.05 8.80 -7.20
CA GLU A 150 22.51 7.55 -6.65
C GLU A 150 21.15 7.75 -5.95
N LYS A 151 20.96 8.87 -5.24
CA LYS A 151 19.66 9.22 -4.64
C LYS A 151 18.61 9.52 -5.71
N THR A 152 18.97 10.23 -6.76
CA THR A 152 18.04 10.51 -7.86
C THR A 152 17.68 9.25 -8.63
N GLU A 153 18.62 8.35 -8.87
CA GLU A 153 18.37 7.05 -9.50
C GLU A 153 17.49 6.16 -8.62
N THR A 154 17.75 6.12 -7.32
CA THR A 154 16.92 5.37 -6.36
C THR A 154 15.51 5.97 -6.29
N ALA A 155 15.38 7.30 -6.31
CA ALA A 155 14.07 7.97 -6.34
C ALA A 155 13.29 7.69 -7.64
N LYS A 156 13.97 7.67 -8.80
CA LYS A 156 13.37 7.29 -10.09
C LYS A 156 12.92 5.82 -10.10
N LYS A 157 13.74 4.91 -9.58
CA LYS A 157 13.37 3.49 -9.40
C LYS A 157 12.19 3.31 -8.45
N ASN A 158 12.12 4.11 -7.39
CA ASN A 158 11.00 4.10 -6.45
C ASN A 158 9.73 4.74 -7.03
N GLN A 159 9.81 5.69 -7.97
CA GLN A 159 8.65 6.22 -8.69
C GLN A 159 8.03 5.20 -9.65
N THR A 160 8.85 4.41 -10.34
CA THR A 160 8.37 3.28 -11.16
C THR A 160 7.92 2.07 -10.33
N GLY A 161 8.20 2.03 -9.02
CA GLY A 161 7.87 0.91 -8.13
C GLY A 161 6.77 1.20 -7.09
N ALA A 162 6.36 2.45 -6.92
CA ALA A 162 5.40 2.82 -5.88
C ALA A 162 3.99 2.93 -6.49
N TRP A 163 3.02 2.28 -5.82
CA TRP A 163 1.58 2.41 -6.05
C TRP A 163 1.10 3.85 -5.71
N VAL A 164 1.65 4.83 -6.41
CA VAL A 164 1.47 6.27 -6.21
C VAL A 164 0.65 6.84 -7.34
N THR A 165 0.65 6.21 -8.51
CA THR A 165 -0.27 6.55 -9.59
C THR A 165 -1.59 5.79 -9.41
N LEU A 166 -2.59 6.10 -10.22
CA LEU A 166 -3.96 5.58 -10.06
C LEU A 166 -4.13 4.24 -10.79
N GLU A 167 -3.50 4.12 -11.94
CA GLU A 167 -3.47 3.01 -12.89
C GLU A 167 -3.29 1.64 -12.23
N PRO A 168 -2.31 1.41 -11.33
CA PRO A 168 -2.17 0.10 -10.69
C PRO A 168 -3.36 -0.28 -9.81
N TYR A 169 -4.00 0.69 -9.15
CA TYR A 169 -5.22 0.43 -8.38
C TYR A 169 -6.40 0.10 -9.29
N LEU A 170 -6.58 0.85 -10.38
CA LEU A 170 -7.67 0.60 -11.32
C LEU A 170 -7.49 -0.75 -12.03
N ARG A 171 -6.28 -1.08 -12.49
CA ARG A 171 -5.98 -2.39 -13.09
C ARG A 171 -6.31 -3.52 -12.11
N LEU A 172 -5.93 -3.35 -10.84
CA LEU A 172 -6.21 -4.33 -9.81
C LEU A 172 -7.72 -4.47 -9.54
N ILE A 173 -8.46 -3.36 -9.57
CA ILE A 173 -9.93 -3.37 -9.45
C ILE A 173 -10.57 -4.13 -10.62
N GLU A 174 -10.16 -3.87 -11.86
CA GLU A 174 -10.62 -4.65 -13.02
C GLU A 174 -10.32 -6.14 -12.85
N CYS A 175 -9.13 -6.49 -12.35
CA CYS A 175 -8.78 -7.89 -12.11
C CYS A 175 -9.66 -8.54 -11.02
N PHE A 176 -10.06 -7.82 -9.97
CA PHE A 176 -10.94 -8.37 -8.93
C PHE A 176 -12.29 -8.79 -9.49
N PHE A 177 -12.86 -7.97 -10.37
CA PHE A 177 -14.23 -8.14 -10.83
C PHE A 177 -14.34 -8.70 -12.25
N HIS A 178 -13.22 -9.07 -12.87
CA HIS A 178 -13.23 -9.75 -14.15
C HIS A 178 -14.05 -11.05 -14.10
N ASP A 179 -14.77 -11.35 -15.18
CA ASP A 179 -15.69 -12.49 -15.26
C ASP A 179 -15.03 -13.82 -14.87
N ASP A 180 -13.77 -14.05 -15.31
CA ASP A 180 -13.00 -15.26 -14.98
C ASP A 180 -12.75 -15.44 -13.48
N ASN A 181 -12.73 -14.35 -12.72
CA ASN A 181 -12.50 -14.36 -11.28
C ASN A 181 -13.82 -14.31 -10.47
N ARG A 182 -14.95 -14.04 -11.12
CA ARG A 182 -16.26 -13.84 -10.45
C ARG A 182 -16.73 -15.08 -9.70
N GLU A 183 -16.60 -16.27 -10.28
CA GLU A 183 -16.99 -17.51 -9.61
C GLU A 183 -16.11 -17.79 -8.38
N LEU A 184 -14.82 -17.46 -8.45
CA LEU A 184 -13.88 -17.59 -7.34
C LEU A 184 -14.20 -16.57 -6.24
N LEU A 185 -14.53 -15.32 -6.60
CA LEU A 185 -14.95 -14.27 -5.65
C LEU A 185 -16.18 -14.72 -4.85
N MET A 186 -17.19 -15.29 -5.50
CA MET A 186 -18.39 -15.77 -4.80
C MET A 186 -18.11 -16.93 -3.83
N LYS A 187 -17.03 -17.67 -4.05
CA LYS A 187 -16.61 -18.77 -3.17
C LYS A 187 -15.72 -18.34 -2.01
N THR A 188 -15.19 -17.11 -1.98
CA THR A 188 -14.21 -16.69 -0.94
C THR A 188 -14.77 -16.73 0.47
N ASN A 189 -16.08 -16.55 0.62
CA ASN A 189 -16.76 -16.57 1.92
C ASN A 189 -17.40 -17.93 2.25
N LYS A 190 -17.20 -18.95 1.41
CA LYS A 190 -17.72 -20.30 1.66
C LYS A 190 -16.86 -20.99 2.70
N ALA A 191 -17.50 -21.54 3.74
CA ALA A 191 -16.80 -22.37 4.72
C ALA A 191 -16.21 -23.61 4.04
N LEU A 192 -14.92 -23.86 4.28
CA LEU A 192 -14.25 -25.07 3.81
C LEU A 192 -14.76 -26.28 4.60
N THR A 193 -14.96 -27.39 3.90
CA THR A 193 -15.17 -28.70 4.51
C THR A 193 -13.91 -29.18 5.19
N ARG A 194 -14.03 -30.20 6.06
CA ARG A 194 -12.87 -30.78 6.75
C ARG A 194 -11.82 -31.29 5.76
N ASP A 195 -12.24 -31.98 4.71
CA ASP A 195 -11.36 -32.54 3.69
C ASP A 195 -10.63 -31.44 2.91
N GLU A 196 -11.33 -30.35 2.55
CA GLU A 196 -10.72 -29.19 1.90
C GLU A 196 -9.71 -28.48 2.81
N LEU A 197 -10.00 -28.40 4.12
CA LEU A 197 -9.09 -27.83 5.11
C LEU A 197 -7.84 -28.69 5.27
N ASP A 198 -7.99 -30.01 5.33
CA ASP A 198 -6.87 -30.95 5.43
C ASP A 198 -6.03 -30.95 4.13
N ALA A 199 -6.66 -30.69 2.97
CA ALA A 199 -5.99 -30.57 1.67
C ALA A 199 -5.43 -29.16 1.37
N ARG A 200 -5.57 -28.17 2.26
CA ARG A 200 -5.23 -26.75 1.97
C ARG A 200 -3.76 -26.47 1.65
N ASN A 201 -2.87 -27.37 2.06
CA ASN A 201 -1.42 -27.28 1.79
C ASN A 201 -0.98 -28.25 0.68
N SER A 202 -1.93 -28.91 0.02
CA SER A 202 -1.64 -29.81 -1.11
C SER A 202 -1.33 -29.01 -2.37
N ASP A 203 -0.38 -29.49 -3.16
CA ASP A 203 -0.08 -28.97 -4.49
C ASP A 203 -1.25 -29.14 -5.48
N GLN A 204 -2.20 -30.05 -5.16
CA GLN A 204 -3.41 -30.28 -5.95
C GLN A 204 -4.59 -29.40 -5.54
N ARG A 205 -4.41 -28.46 -4.61
CA ARG A 205 -5.51 -27.58 -4.20
C ARG A 205 -5.98 -26.71 -5.37
N PRO A 206 -7.27 -26.35 -5.42
CA PRO A 206 -7.75 -25.34 -6.36
C PRO A 206 -7.01 -24.01 -6.21
N VAL A 207 -6.88 -23.29 -7.33
CA VAL A 207 -6.34 -21.93 -7.35
C VAL A 207 -7.23 -21.04 -6.50
N ASP A 208 -6.62 -20.33 -5.55
CA ASP A 208 -7.35 -19.37 -4.72
C ASP A 208 -7.69 -18.10 -5.52
N TYR A 209 -8.75 -17.40 -5.13
CA TYR A 209 -9.19 -16.16 -5.76
C TYR A 209 -8.05 -15.14 -5.87
N TRP A 210 -7.26 -14.97 -4.80
CA TRP A 210 -6.14 -14.02 -4.80
C TRP A 210 -5.00 -14.43 -5.72
N GLU A 211 -4.80 -15.73 -5.95
CA GLU A 211 -3.82 -16.24 -6.90
C GLU A 211 -4.27 -16.03 -8.35
N ALA A 212 -5.56 -16.21 -8.62
CA ALA A 212 -6.15 -15.94 -9.92
C ALA A 212 -6.07 -14.45 -10.28
N VAL A 213 -6.42 -13.57 -9.33
CA VAL A 213 -6.29 -12.11 -9.49
C VAL A 213 -4.84 -11.70 -9.71
N ALA A 214 -3.90 -12.18 -8.89
CA ALA A 214 -2.49 -11.83 -9.05
C ALA A 214 -1.93 -12.33 -10.39
N ARG A 215 -2.34 -13.52 -10.84
CA ARG A 215 -1.96 -14.06 -12.16
C ARG A 215 -2.46 -13.15 -13.28
N MET A 216 -3.73 -12.74 -13.25
CA MET A 216 -4.33 -11.85 -14.25
C MET A 216 -3.71 -10.46 -14.24
N PHE A 217 -3.44 -9.90 -13.06
CA PHE A 217 -2.78 -8.59 -12.94
C PHE A 217 -1.40 -8.59 -13.61
N ASN A 218 -0.64 -9.67 -13.40
CA ASN A 218 0.72 -9.85 -13.90
C ASN A 218 0.80 -10.29 -15.37
N ASP A 219 -0.33 -10.61 -15.99
CA ASP A 219 -0.39 -11.09 -17.36
C ASP A 219 -0.46 -9.90 -18.33
N ASP A 220 0.58 -9.74 -19.15
CA ASP A 220 0.71 -8.65 -20.11
C ASP A 220 -0.22 -8.80 -21.33
N SER A 221 -0.79 -9.99 -21.54
CA SER A 221 -1.77 -10.23 -22.59
C SER A 221 -3.14 -9.61 -22.28
N TYR A 222 -3.43 -9.33 -21.00
CA TYR A 222 -4.64 -8.63 -20.59
C TYR A 222 -4.46 -7.12 -20.70
N VAL A 223 -5.18 -6.53 -21.64
CA VAL A 223 -5.30 -5.08 -21.83
C VAL A 223 -6.59 -4.61 -21.16
N PHE A 224 -6.45 -3.85 -20.08
CA PHE A 224 -7.57 -3.27 -19.35
C PHE A 224 -7.69 -1.78 -19.65
N PHE A 225 -8.92 -1.28 -19.58
CA PHE A 225 -9.26 0.14 -19.68
C PHE A 225 -10.20 0.51 -18.56
N SER A 226 -10.07 1.71 -18.00
CA SER A 226 -11.06 2.19 -17.03
C SER A 226 -12.39 2.53 -17.72
N ARG A 227 -13.49 2.42 -16.98
CA ARG A 227 -14.78 2.97 -17.37
C ARG A 227 -14.72 4.50 -17.39
N MET A 228 -15.43 5.10 -18.34
CA MET A 228 -15.59 6.55 -18.45
C MET A 228 -16.74 6.98 -17.54
N LEU A 229 -16.43 7.70 -16.45
CA LEU A 229 -17.35 8.07 -15.37
C LEU A 229 -17.23 9.59 -15.06
N PRO A 230 -17.55 10.47 -16.01
CA PRO A 230 -17.38 11.92 -15.85
C PRO A 230 -18.19 12.50 -14.69
N GLU A 231 -19.37 11.93 -14.41
CA GLU A 231 -20.24 12.37 -13.31
C GLU A 231 -19.72 11.96 -11.93
N LEU A 232 -18.91 10.89 -11.83
CA LEU A 232 -18.40 10.38 -10.56
C LEU A 232 -17.24 11.22 -10.04
N HIS A 233 -16.25 11.48 -10.89
CA HIS A 233 -15.07 12.27 -10.55
C HIS A 233 -14.35 12.75 -11.82
N PRO A 234 -13.81 13.98 -11.85
CA PRO A 234 -13.12 14.51 -13.03
C PRO A 234 -11.97 13.63 -13.55
N THR A 235 -11.30 12.89 -12.66
CA THR A 235 -10.23 11.95 -13.06
C THR A 235 -10.71 10.82 -13.96
N PHE A 236 -12.01 10.47 -13.89
CA PHE A 236 -12.61 9.42 -14.72
C PHE A 236 -13.38 10.00 -15.92
N ALA A 237 -13.20 11.29 -16.24
CA ALA A 237 -13.85 11.91 -17.38
C ALA A 237 -13.45 11.26 -18.71
N ASP A 238 -12.23 10.75 -18.79
CA ASP A 238 -11.70 10.02 -19.94
C ASP A 238 -11.35 8.57 -19.57
N VAL A 239 -11.32 7.69 -20.58
CA VAL A 239 -10.84 6.32 -20.44
C VAL A 239 -9.33 6.31 -20.17
N ILE A 240 -8.91 5.60 -19.13
CA ILE A 240 -7.51 5.43 -18.74
C ILE A 240 -7.03 4.07 -19.25
N ASP A 241 -5.89 4.05 -19.94
CA ASP A 241 -5.18 2.82 -20.33
C ASP A 241 -4.52 2.19 -19.10
N LEU A 242 -4.89 0.95 -18.81
CA LEU A 242 -4.45 0.18 -17.64
C LEU A 242 -3.54 -0.98 -18.04
N SER A 243 -2.84 -0.87 -19.17
CA SER A 243 -1.86 -1.85 -19.64
C SER A 243 -0.74 -2.11 -18.62
N PHE A 244 -0.17 -3.32 -18.64
CA PHE A 244 0.82 -3.76 -17.65
C PHE A 244 2.11 -2.91 -17.65
N ASP A 245 2.45 -2.26 -18.76
CA ASP A 245 3.59 -1.33 -18.84
C ASP A 245 3.39 -0.06 -18.00
N LYS A 246 2.15 0.26 -17.59
CA LYS A 246 1.79 1.42 -16.77
C LYS A 246 1.79 1.15 -15.27
N VAL A 247 1.98 -0.10 -14.84
CA VAL A 247 1.91 -0.50 -13.41
C VAL A 247 3.29 -0.83 -12.86
N PRO A 248 3.53 -0.76 -11.53
CA PRO A 248 4.87 -0.77 -10.94
C PRO A 248 5.55 -2.17 -10.89
N GLY A 249 5.11 -3.10 -11.73
CA GLY A 249 5.58 -4.49 -11.79
C GLY A 249 4.59 -5.49 -11.21
N THR A 250 5.07 -6.72 -11.00
CA THR A 250 4.23 -7.86 -10.60
C THR A 250 3.83 -7.83 -9.13
N ILE A 251 2.67 -8.39 -8.81
CA ILE A 251 2.20 -8.60 -7.43
C ILE A 251 2.10 -10.07 -7.06
N SER A 252 2.17 -10.36 -5.76
CA SER A 252 1.84 -11.67 -5.20
C SER A 252 0.36 -11.73 -4.81
N ALA A 253 -0.17 -12.94 -4.61
CA ALA A 253 -1.53 -13.15 -4.09
C ALA A 253 -1.74 -12.45 -2.73
N GLN A 254 -0.74 -12.49 -1.85
CA GLN A 254 -0.80 -11.82 -0.55
C GLN A 254 -0.88 -10.29 -0.70
N GLU A 255 -0.13 -9.72 -1.64
CA GLU A 255 -0.19 -8.28 -1.92
C GLU A 255 -1.55 -7.88 -2.51
N ALA A 256 -2.09 -8.67 -3.46
CA ALA A 256 -3.44 -8.45 -4.00
C ALA A 256 -4.50 -8.43 -2.89
N ARG A 257 -4.47 -9.42 -1.99
CA ARG A 257 -5.37 -9.51 -0.83
C ARG A 257 -5.24 -8.32 0.12
N ARG A 258 -4.00 -7.94 0.45
CA ARG A 258 -3.71 -6.79 1.32
C ARG A 258 -4.28 -5.51 0.73
N ARG A 259 -4.01 -5.24 -0.55
CA ARG A 259 -4.48 -4.05 -1.26
C ARG A 259 -6.00 -4.00 -1.37
N PHE A 260 -6.65 -5.13 -1.65
CA PHE A 260 -8.11 -5.22 -1.62
C PHE A 260 -8.66 -4.88 -0.24
N SER A 261 -8.08 -5.46 0.82
CA SER A 261 -8.49 -5.23 2.19
C SER A 261 -8.39 -3.76 2.60
N ASP A 262 -7.29 -3.08 2.21
CA ASP A 262 -7.09 -1.65 2.44
C ASP A 262 -8.13 -0.79 1.68
N CYS A 263 -8.42 -1.13 0.41
CA CYS A 263 -9.42 -0.42 -0.39
C CYS A 263 -10.83 -0.62 0.18
N ARG A 264 -11.17 -1.85 0.53
CA ARG A 264 -12.43 -2.25 1.15
C ARG A 264 -12.67 -1.52 2.47
N ALA A 265 -11.67 -1.43 3.34
CA ALA A 265 -11.77 -0.72 4.62
C ALA A 265 -12.07 0.78 4.42
N LYS A 266 -11.52 1.39 3.38
CA LYS A 266 -11.84 2.79 3.00
C LYS A 266 -13.23 2.90 2.40
N LEU A 267 -13.62 1.97 1.53
CA LEU A 267 -14.93 1.92 0.91
C LEU A 267 -16.04 1.85 1.97
N VAL A 268 -15.94 0.92 2.92
CA VAL A 268 -16.92 0.77 4.01
C VAL A 268 -17.15 2.11 4.73
N LYS A 269 -16.08 2.84 5.06
CA LYS A 269 -16.18 4.15 5.73
C LYS A 269 -16.91 5.18 4.88
N ILE A 270 -16.62 5.22 3.57
CA ILE A 270 -17.22 6.18 2.65
C ILE A 270 -18.70 5.86 2.45
N VAL A 271 -19.04 4.59 2.19
CA VAL A 271 -20.43 4.14 2.02
C VAL A 271 -21.25 4.46 3.27
N SER A 272 -20.74 4.12 4.46
CA SER A 272 -21.45 4.45 5.71
C SER A 272 -21.70 5.94 5.90
N LYS A 273 -20.74 6.81 5.55
CA LYS A 273 -20.94 8.27 5.62
C LYS A 273 -21.98 8.76 4.62
N TRP A 274 -21.97 8.21 3.40
CA TRP A 274 -22.90 8.56 2.35
C TRP A 274 -24.34 8.15 2.72
N GLU A 275 -24.54 6.92 3.18
CA GLU A 275 -25.84 6.41 3.65
C GLU A 275 -26.39 7.23 4.84
N LEU A 276 -25.54 7.54 5.82
CA LEU A 276 -25.94 8.34 7.00
C LEU A 276 -26.30 9.79 6.66
N SER A 277 -25.83 10.32 5.53
CA SER A 277 -26.15 11.69 5.10
C SER A 277 -27.60 11.85 4.66
N GLY A 278 -28.32 10.74 4.43
CA GLY A 278 -29.68 10.75 3.91
C GLY A 278 -29.77 10.95 2.39
N ASN A 279 -28.64 11.21 1.72
CA ASN A 279 -28.56 11.25 0.25
C ASN A 279 -28.83 9.87 -0.39
N GLY A 280 -28.74 8.78 0.38
CA GLY A 280 -29.15 7.42 0.00
C GLY A 280 -30.65 7.11 0.18
N PHE A 281 -31.53 8.12 0.15
CA PHE A 281 -32.99 7.97 0.36
C PHE A 281 -33.38 7.54 1.79
N GLY A 282 -32.82 8.23 2.79
CA GLY A 282 -33.06 7.97 4.22
C GLY A 282 -31.83 7.35 4.92
N GLN A 283 -31.85 7.33 6.25
CA GLN A 283 -30.77 6.74 7.05
C GLN A 283 -30.89 5.21 6.99
N ARG A 284 -30.38 4.59 5.92
CA ARG A 284 -30.31 3.14 5.77
C ARG A 284 -29.31 2.55 6.77
N THR A 285 -29.69 1.44 7.40
CA THR A 285 -28.81 0.68 8.30
C THR A 285 -27.98 -0.34 7.54
N THR A 286 -26.85 -0.77 8.10
CA THR A 286 -25.95 -1.77 7.49
C THR A 286 -26.60 -3.14 7.28
N GLU A 287 -27.79 -3.36 7.82
CA GLU A 287 -28.54 -4.61 7.71
C GLU A 287 -29.52 -4.62 6.52
N GLU A 288 -29.77 -3.47 5.90
CA GLU A 288 -30.70 -3.35 4.79
C GLU A 288 -30.11 -3.93 3.49
N PRO A 289 -30.90 -4.70 2.70
CA PRO A 289 -30.41 -5.30 1.45
C PRO A 289 -29.89 -4.28 0.42
N GLN A 290 -30.39 -3.05 0.46
CA GLN A 290 -30.04 -1.96 -0.45
C GLN A 290 -28.88 -1.09 0.07
N PHE A 291 -28.23 -1.46 1.17
CA PHE A 291 -27.10 -0.69 1.73
C PHE A 291 -25.90 -0.67 0.77
N GLY A 292 -25.48 0.52 0.37
CA GLY A 292 -24.37 0.77 -0.55
C GLY A 292 -24.70 0.64 -2.03
N HIS A 293 -25.94 0.27 -2.37
CA HIS A 293 -26.42 0.14 -3.75
C HIS A 293 -26.93 1.48 -4.28
N MET A 294 -26.63 1.78 -5.55
CA MET A 294 -27.14 2.96 -6.23
C MET A 294 -28.34 2.63 -7.12
N GLU A 295 -29.42 3.36 -6.91
CA GLU A 295 -30.59 3.33 -7.79
C GLU A 295 -30.46 4.43 -8.84
N GLU A 296 -30.92 4.18 -10.07
CA GLU A 296 -30.83 5.16 -11.17
C GLU A 296 -31.53 6.48 -10.83
N GLU A 297 -32.61 6.42 -10.04
CA GLU A 297 -33.34 7.59 -9.52
C GLU A 297 -32.46 8.48 -8.61
N GLN A 298 -31.43 7.93 -7.95
CA GLN A 298 -30.51 8.69 -7.09
C GLN A 298 -29.49 9.51 -7.90
N LEU A 299 -29.32 9.20 -9.19
CA LEU A 299 -28.39 9.91 -10.08
C LEU A 299 -29.04 11.13 -10.77
N GLU A 300 -30.36 11.34 -10.62
CA GLU A 300 -31.08 12.47 -11.23
C GLU A 300 -30.60 13.84 -10.70
N GLU A 301 -30.13 13.91 -9.45
CA GLU A 301 -29.52 15.12 -8.85
C GLU A 301 -27.98 15.16 -9.02
N GLY A 302 -27.40 14.17 -9.72
CA GLY A 302 -25.97 14.02 -9.93
C GLY A 302 -25.25 13.13 -8.90
N ASP A 303 -24.12 12.55 -9.30
CA ASP A 303 -23.33 11.65 -8.44
C ASP A 303 -22.47 12.45 -7.44
N ASN A 304 -22.88 12.45 -6.18
CA ASN A 304 -22.22 13.21 -5.12
C ASN A 304 -21.22 12.39 -4.28
N ARG A 305 -20.92 11.14 -4.66
CA ARG A 305 -20.07 10.23 -3.85
C ARG A 305 -18.67 10.79 -3.61
N SER A 306 -18.16 11.59 -4.54
CA SER A 306 -16.86 12.26 -4.42
C SER A 306 -16.77 13.22 -3.23
N SER A 307 -17.91 13.76 -2.76
CA SER A 307 -18.00 14.64 -1.59
C SER A 307 -17.65 13.93 -0.28
N PHE A 308 -17.65 12.59 -0.26
CA PHE A 308 -17.40 11.77 0.93
C PHE A 308 -15.97 11.21 0.98
N LEU A 309 -15.11 11.59 0.03
CA LEU A 309 -13.69 11.26 0.06
C LEU A 309 -12.99 12.05 1.18
N ASP A 310 -12.36 11.33 2.11
CA ASP A 310 -11.48 11.92 3.11
C ASP A 310 -10.16 12.39 2.47
N SER A 311 -9.48 13.37 3.07
CA SER A 311 -8.23 13.96 2.54
C SER A 311 -7.05 12.98 2.36
N GLY A 312 -7.15 11.76 2.88
CA GLY A 312 -6.18 10.68 2.70
C GLY A 312 -6.65 9.51 1.82
N THR A 313 -7.89 9.59 1.31
CA THR A 313 -8.46 8.57 0.44
C THR A 313 -8.47 9.06 -0.99
N ARG A 314 -8.02 8.21 -1.90
CA ARG A 314 -7.90 8.53 -3.32
C ARG A 314 -9.11 8.04 -4.10
N GLU A 315 -9.28 8.63 -5.26
CA GLU A 315 -10.38 8.47 -6.20
C GLU A 315 -10.60 7.02 -6.68
N HIS A 316 -9.59 6.13 -6.65
CA HIS A 316 -9.79 4.70 -6.97
C HIS A 316 -10.83 4.01 -6.08
N ILE A 317 -11.10 4.53 -4.87
CA ILE A 317 -12.14 3.95 -4.01
C ILE A 317 -13.55 4.22 -4.57
N LEU A 318 -13.76 5.36 -5.23
CA LEU A 318 -15.01 5.63 -5.94
C LEU A 318 -15.17 4.69 -7.14
N TYR A 319 -14.08 4.43 -7.86
CA TYR A 319 -14.07 3.47 -8.95
C TYR A 319 -14.41 2.05 -8.47
N LEU A 320 -13.77 1.61 -7.38
CA LEU A 320 -14.09 0.34 -6.72
C LEU A 320 -15.56 0.27 -6.34
N TRP A 321 -16.13 1.35 -5.76
CA TRP A 321 -17.55 1.40 -5.44
C TRP A 321 -18.39 1.16 -6.70
N HIS A 322 -18.19 1.96 -7.74
CA HIS A 322 -18.96 1.86 -8.97
C HIS A 322 -18.88 0.46 -9.61
N VAL A 323 -17.68 -0.11 -9.72
CA VAL A 323 -17.50 -1.45 -10.30
C VAL A 323 -18.18 -2.51 -9.42
N ALA A 324 -17.99 -2.48 -8.09
CA ALA A 324 -18.60 -3.46 -7.20
C ALA A 324 -20.14 -3.41 -7.22
N ASP A 325 -20.72 -2.22 -7.38
CA ASP A 325 -22.17 -2.05 -7.49
C ASP A 325 -22.70 -2.55 -8.85
N THR A 326 -22.06 -2.14 -9.94
CA THR A 326 -22.44 -2.55 -11.31
C THR A 326 -22.33 -4.07 -11.51
N GLU A 327 -21.34 -4.70 -10.90
CA GLU A 327 -21.14 -6.16 -10.98
C GLU A 327 -22.00 -6.95 -9.98
N GLU A 328 -22.88 -6.27 -9.22
CA GLU A 328 -23.79 -6.85 -8.23
C GLU A 328 -23.07 -7.63 -7.12
N VAL A 329 -21.86 -7.19 -6.76
CA VAL A 329 -21.01 -7.83 -5.74
C VAL A 329 -20.80 -6.94 -4.51
N MET A 330 -21.46 -5.78 -4.45
CA MET A 330 -21.34 -4.83 -3.34
C MET A 330 -21.52 -5.50 -1.98
N LYS A 331 -22.56 -6.33 -1.82
CA LYS A 331 -22.80 -7.10 -0.58
C LYS A 331 -21.63 -8.00 -0.20
N THR A 332 -21.01 -8.66 -1.17
CA THR A 332 -19.82 -9.50 -0.95
C THR A 332 -18.62 -8.64 -0.55
N VAL A 333 -18.40 -7.50 -1.21
CA VAL A 333 -17.30 -6.56 -0.90
C VAL A 333 -17.47 -5.94 0.48
N LEU A 334 -18.68 -5.51 0.84
CA LEU A 334 -18.97 -4.89 2.13
C LEU A 334 -19.17 -5.90 3.28
N SER A 335 -19.19 -7.20 3.01
CA SER A 335 -19.36 -8.21 4.05
C SER A 335 -18.23 -8.16 5.09
N ILE A 336 -18.60 -7.86 6.33
CA ILE A 336 -17.71 -7.86 7.49
C ILE A 336 -17.99 -9.14 8.27
N ILE A 337 -17.01 -10.03 8.34
CA ILE A 337 -17.07 -11.18 9.25
C ILE A 337 -16.93 -10.60 10.67
N SER A 338 -17.90 -10.91 11.54
CA SER A 338 -17.84 -10.52 12.94
C SER A 338 -16.52 -10.98 13.57
N VAL A 339 -15.92 -10.12 14.41
CA VAL A 339 -14.70 -10.45 15.18
C VAL A 339 -14.88 -11.75 15.97
N ASN A 340 -16.11 -12.05 16.39
CA ASN A 340 -16.45 -13.26 17.15
C ASN A 340 -16.46 -14.55 16.31
N CYS A 341 -16.40 -14.42 14.98
CA CYS A 341 -16.41 -15.52 14.01
C CYS A 341 -15.08 -15.64 13.26
N ALA A 342 -14.13 -14.72 13.45
CA ALA A 342 -12.81 -14.78 12.84
C ALA A 342 -11.93 -15.80 13.59
N ALA A 343 -11.83 -17.02 13.06
CA ALA A 343 -11.00 -18.09 13.61
C ALA A 343 -9.48 -17.80 13.53
N ASP A 344 -9.07 -16.76 12.81
CA ASP A 344 -7.69 -16.34 12.61
C ASP A 344 -7.61 -14.81 12.69
N SER A 345 -7.32 -14.25 13.88
CA SER A 345 -7.34 -12.80 14.11
C SER A 345 -5.99 -12.25 14.55
N GLU A 346 -4.95 -12.41 13.72
CA GLU A 346 -3.86 -11.43 13.68
C GLU A 346 -4.20 -10.22 12.79
N SER A 347 -5.33 -10.22 12.05
CA SER A 347 -5.66 -9.18 11.07
C SER A 347 -7.03 -8.51 11.19
N CYS A 348 -7.86 -8.87 12.17
CA CYS A 348 -9.08 -8.12 12.45
C CYS A 348 -8.73 -6.89 13.31
N GLN A 349 -8.41 -5.76 12.66
CA GLN A 349 -8.28 -4.50 13.37
C GLN A 349 -9.62 -4.14 14.02
N SER A 350 -9.67 -4.24 15.35
CA SER A 350 -10.77 -3.74 16.16
C SER A 350 -10.85 -2.24 16.00
N THR A 351 -11.94 -1.74 15.41
CA THR A 351 -12.33 -0.35 15.60
C THR A 351 -13.15 -0.29 16.88
N MET A 352 -12.53 0.28 17.92
CA MET A 352 -13.04 0.86 19.17
C MET A 352 -12.22 0.32 20.36
N GLY A 353 -11.60 1.26 21.08
CA GLY A 353 -10.54 1.00 22.05
C GLY A 353 -11.02 0.31 23.33
N ASP A 354 -10.12 -0.45 23.95
CA ASP A 354 -10.33 -0.98 25.28
C ASP A 354 -8.97 -1.10 26.01
N ASP A 355 -8.64 -0.07 26.77
CA ASP A 355 -7.63 -0.11 27.83
C ASP A 355 -8.36 -0.50 29.13
N ASN A 356 -8.11 -1.71 29.66
CA ASN A 356 -7.88 -1.98 31.10
C ASN A 356 -7.93 -3.49 31.40
N ALA A 357 -6.77 -4.12 31.29
CA ALA A 357 -6.54 -5.52 31.67
C ALA A 357 -6.23 -5.65 33.17
N SER A 358 -7.25 -5.69 34.04
CA SER A 358 -7.08 -6.27 35.39
C SER A 358 -8.36 -6.79 36.07
N VAL A 359 -9.56 -6.65 35.47
CA VAL A 359 -10.84 -7.13 36.04
C VAL A 359 -11.31 -8.49 35.44
N ASN A 360 -10.48 -9.09 34.58
CA ASN A 360 -10.91 -10.03 33.52
C ASN A 360 -10.97 -11.53 33.85
N ARG A 361 -11.35 -11.94 35.06
CA ARG A 361 -11.59 -13.39 35.31
C ARG A 361 -13.07 -13.74 35.46
N ARG A 362 -13.82 -13.02 36.31
CA ARG A 362 -15.27 -13.26 36.47
C ARG A 362 -16.10 -12.69 35.32
N LYS A 363 -15.67 -11.57 34.73
CA LYS A 363 -16.30 -11.01 33.52
C LYS A 363 -16.14 -11.96 32.32
N ARG A 364 -15.01 -12.66 32.23
CA ARG A 364 -14.67 -13.55 31.12
C ARG A 364 -15.55 -14.81 31.09
N GLU A 365 -15.94 -15.36 32.25
CA GLU A 365 -16.85 -16.51 32.31
C GLU A 365 -18.30 -16.12 31.96
N ALA A 366 -18.76 -14.94 32.39
CA ALA A 366 -20.05 -14.39 31.99
C ALA A 366 -20.08 -14.03 30.49
N GLU A 367 -19.00 -13.46 29.95
CA GLU A 367 -18.83 -13.20 28.52
C GLU A 367 -18.80 -14.50 27.71
N VAL A 368 -18.12 -15.55 28.18
CA VAL A 368 -18.10 -16.85 27.50
C VAL A 368 -19.50 -17.48 27.45
N ARG A 369 -20.28 -17.39 28.53
CA ARG A 369 -21.67 -17.89 28.54
C ARG A 369 -22.58 -17.07 27.64
N ALA A 370 -22.51 -15.74 27.70
CA ALA A 370 -23.26 -14.85 26.82
C ALA A 370 -22.90 -15.06 25.33
N VAL A 371 -21.62 -15.36 25.03
CA VAL A 371 -21.18 -15.70 23.67
C VAL A 371 -21.72 -17.05 23.22
N ALA A 372 -21.81 -18.05 24.10
CA ALA A 372 -22.43 -19.33 23.78
C ALA A 372 -23.92 -19.18 23.47
N GLU A 373 -24.66 -18.44 24.30
CA GLU A 373 -26.08 -18.14 24.11
C GLU A 373 -26.32 -17.35 22.81
N PHE A 374 -25.50 -16.33 22.55
CA PHE A 374 -25.57 -15.54 21.31
C PHE A 374 -25.28 -16.39 20.06
N ARG A 375 -24.29 -17.28 20.13
CA ARG A 375 -23.96 -18.20 19.03
C ARG A 375 -25.09 -19.20 18.77
N SER A 376 -25.73 -19.72 19.82
CA SER A 376 -26.92 -20.56 19.68
C SER A 376 -28.05 -19.77 19.00
N SER A 377 -28.35 -18.57 19.51
CA SER A 377 -29.40 -17.71 18.96
C SER A 377 -29.18 -17.34 17.48
N ILE A 378 -27.95 -17.03 17.07
CA ILE A 378 -27.61 -16.79 15.66
C ILE A 378 -27.77 -18.05 14.83
N SER A 379 -27.29 -19.20 15.32
CA SER A 379 -27.42 -20.47 14.62
C SER A 379 -28.89 -20.80 14.36
N ASP A 380 -29.76 -20.53 15.34
CA ASP A 380 -31.20 -20.75 15.23
C ASP A 380 -31.84 -19.75 14.26
N ALA A 381 -31.44 -18.47 14.32
CA ALA A 381 -31.89 -17.44 13.39
C ALA A 381 -31.50 -17.76 11.93
N LEU A 382 -30.26 -18.18 11.69
CA LEU A 382 -29.77 -18.56 10.36
C LEU A 382 -30.45 -19.83 9.83
N SER A 383 -30.70 -20.82 10.70
CA SER A 383 -31.47 -22.01 10.35
C SER A 383 -32.90 -21.64 9.92
N ASN A 384 -33.54 -20.74 10.67
CA ASN A 384 -34.89 -20.24 10.37
C ASN A 384 -34.93 -19.40 9.09
N MET A 385 -33.91 -18.57 8.83
CA MET A 385 -33.78 -17.82 7.57
C MET A 385 -33.57 -18.74 6.37
N SER A 386 -32.73 -19.77 6.51
CA SER A 386 -32.51 -20.79 5.48
C SER A 386 -33.81 -21.53 5.16
N HIS A 387 -34.57 -21.91 6.18
CA HIS A 387 -35.87 -22.54 6.02
C HIS A 387 -36.89 -21.62 5.31
N ALA A 388 -36.97 -20.34 5.69
CA ALA A 388 -37.84 -19.37 5.03
C ALA A 388 -37.48 -19.13 3.55
N ALA A 389 -36.18 -19.10 3.23
CA ALA A 389 -35.68 -18.99 1.87
C ALA A 389 -36.08 -20.22 1.03
N LEU A 390 -35.89 -21.43 1.56
CA LEU A 390 -36.30 -22.68 0.89
C LEU A 390 -37.80 -22.74 0.65
N LEU A 391 -38.63 -22.31 1.61
CA LEU A 391 -40.09 -22.22 1.42
C LEU A 391 -40.49 -21.21 0.34
N THR A 392 -39.77 -20.10 0.24
CA THR A 392 -40.01 -19.10 -0.81
C THR A 392 -39.65 -19.67 -2.18
N GLU A 393 -38.49 -20.32 -2.29
CA GLU A 393 -38.05 -20.98 -3.52
C GLU A 393 -39.02 -22.10 -3.94
N LEU A 394 -39.53 -22.88 -2.98
CA LEU A 394 -40.53 -23.92 -3.22
C LEU A 394 -41.79 -23.33 -3.86
N ARG A 395 -42.36 -22.28 -3.26
CA ARG A 395 -43.56 -21.60 -3.79
C ARG A 395 -43.32 -21.04 -5.18
N GLU A 396 -42.17 -20.43 -5.44
CA GLU A 396 -41.83 -19.93 -6.78
C GLU A 396 -41.69 -21.05 -7.81
N ALA A 397 -41.09 -22.18 -7.43
CA ALA A 397 -40.96 -23.33 -8.30
C ALA A 397 -42.33 -23.94 -8.65
N GLU A 398 -43.22 -24.06 -7.66
CA GLU A 398 -44.62 -24.48 -7.84
C GLU A 398 -45.37 -23.54 -8.79
N ASN A 399 -45.28 -22.22 -8.55
CA ASN A 399 -45.92 -21.21 -9.42
C ASN A 399 -45.40 -21.28 -10.87
N ARG A 400 -44.08 -21.46 -11.06
CA ARG A 400 -43.51 -21.64 -12.40
C ARG A 400 -44.01 -22.93 -13.06
N CYS A 401 -44.15 -24.01 -12.30
CA CYS A 401 -44.66 -25.28 -12.80
C CYS A 401 -46.07 -25.11 -13.37
N VAL A 402 -46.99 -24.54 -12.58
CA VAL A 402 -48.37 -24.26 -12.99
C VAL A 402 -48.43 -23.36 -14.23
N MET A 403 -47.61 -22.30 -14.27
CA MET A 403 -47.56 -21.39 -15.42
C MET A 403 -47.12 -22.09 -16.71
N TYR A 404 -46.15 -23.01 -16.64
CA TYR A 404 -45.71 -23.78 -17.82
C TYR A 404 -46.72 -24.85 -18.22
N GLU A 405 -47.45 -25.45 -17.28
CA GLU A 405 -48.56 -26.35 -17.58
C GLU A 405 -49.68 -25.63 -18.34
N GLU A 406 -50.07 -24.43 -17.88
CA GLU A 406 -51.06 -23.59 -18.55
C GLU A 406 -50.61 -23.23 -19.98
N ARG A 407 -49.34 -22.85 -20.15
CA ARG A 407 -48.74 -22.58 -21.47
C ARG A 407 -48.71 -23.82 -22.38
N ALA A 408 -48.47 -25.00 -21.83
CA ALA A 408 -48.50 -26.27 -22.57
C ALA A 408 -49.91 -26.61 -23.07
N LEU A 409 -50.95 -26.26 -22.31
CA LEU A 409 -52.35 -26.49 -22.67
C LEU A 409 -52.86 -25.50 -23.72
N THR A 410 -52.41 -24.25 -23.67
CA THR A 410 -52.84 -23.17 -24.58
C THR A 410 -52.11 -23.17 -25.92
N THR A 411 -50.96 -23.83 -26.02
CA THR A 411 -50.13 -23.81 -27.24
C THR A 411 -50.57 -24.88 -28.25
N GLU A 412 -50.85 -24.46 -29.49
CA GLU A 412 -51.23 -25.36 -30.60
C GLU A 412 -50.03 -26.08 -31.26
N LEU A 413 -48.81 -25.56 -31.11
CA LEU A 413 -47.61 -26.09 -31.75
C LEU A 413 -47.04 -27.30 -30.98
N PRO A 414 -47.01 -28.53 -31.57
CA PRO A 414 -46.59 -29.73 -30.85
C PRO A 414 -45.15 -29.69 -30.32
N ARG A 415 -44.25 -29.03 -31.06
CA ARG A 415 -42.83 -28.90 -30.67
C ARG A 415 -42.66 -28.02 -29.43
N VAL A 416 -43.44 -26.94 -29.33
CA VAL A 416 -43.38 -26.00 -28.20
C VAL A 416 -44.04 -26.63 -26.97
N LYS A 417 -45.16 -27.34 -27.17
CA LYS A 417 -45.80 -28.13 -26.11
C LYS A 417 -44.83 -29.13 -25.47
N LYS A 418 -44.09 -29.88 -26.28
CA LYS A 418 -43.07 -30.82 -25.78
C LYS A 418 -41.99 -30.13 -24.92
N LEU A 419 -41.57 -28.91 -25.28
CA LEU A 419 -40.59 -28.14 -24.50
C LEU A 419 -41.16 -27.70 -23.15
N TYR A 420 -42.43 -27.28 -23.11
CA TYR A 420 -43.10 -26.96 -21.85
C TYR A 420 -43.25 -28.20 -20.97
N ASP A 421 -43.68 -29.33 -21.51
CA ASP A 421 -43.77 -30.60 -20.77
C ASP A 421 -42.41 -31.05 -20.19
N GLU A 422 -41.32 -30.88 -20.95
CA GLU A 422 -39.97 -31.16 -20.46
C GLU A 422 -39.53 -30.18 -19.35
N THR A 423 -39.96 -28.92 -19.42
CA THR A 423 -39.68 -27.90 -18.40
C THR A 423 -40.44 -28.19 -17.11
N VAL A 424 -41.72 -28.56 -17.22
CA VAL A 424 -42.57 -28.99 -16.08
C VAL A 424 -41.92 -30.15 -15.34
N ARG A 425 -41.52 -31.23 -16.05
CA ARG A 425 -40.83 -32.39 -15.42
C ARG A 425 -39.54 -32.02 -14.70
N LYS A 426 -38.80 -31.01 -15.18
CA LYS A 426 -37.59 -30.53 -14.48
C LYS A 426 -37.94 -29.75 -13.22
N LEU A 427 -38.99 -28.93 -13.27
CA LEU A 427 -39.47 -28.17 -12.11
C LEU A 427 -40.04 -29.10 -11.04
N GLU A 428 -40.84 -30.11 -11.40
CA GLU A 428 -41.35 -31.13 -10.47
C GLU A 428 -40.22 -31.81 -9.69
N LYS A 429 -39.15 -32.24 -10.38
CA LYS A 429 -37.97 -32.84 -9.73
C LYS A 429 -37.29 -31.88 -8.75
N ARG A 430 -37.21 -30.59 -9.10
CA ARG A 430 -36.64 -29.56 -8.21
C ARG A 430 -37.54 -29.34 -7.00
N ILE A 431 -38.86 -29.28 -7.19
CA ILE A 431 -39.87 -29.16 -6.12
C ILE A 431 -39.70 -30.31 -5.14
N THR A 432 -39.64 -31.57 -5.60
CA THR A 432 -39.43 -32.74 -4.73
C THR A 432 -38.15 -32.62 -3.91
N LYS A 433 -37.04 -32.21 -4.53
CA LYS A 433 -35.76 -32.05 -3.82
C LYS A 433 -35.82 -30.95 -2.75
N ILE A 434 -36.48 -29.82 -3.05
CA ILE A 434 -36.65 -28.74 -2.06
C ILE A 434 -37.54 -29.20 -0.91
N GLN A 435 -38.62 -29.94 -1.20
CA GLN A 435 -39.49 -30.53 -0.18
C GLN A 435 -38.72 -31.48 0.76
N GLU A 436 -37.89 -32.37 0.20
CA GLU A 436 -37.01 -33.25 1.01
C GLU A 436 -36.07 -32.47 1.92
N MET A 437 -35.51 -31.34 1.45
CA MET A 437 -34.65 -30.48 2.26
C MET A 437 -35.42 -29.77 3.37
N VAL A 438 -36.64 -29.29 3.09
CA VAL A 438 -37.52 -28.68 4.10
C VAL A 438 -37.90 -29.70 5.17
N ASP A 439 -38.29 -30.91 4.78
CA ASP A 439 -38.64 -31.98 5.71
C ASP A 439 -37.46 -32.39 6.59
N ALA A 440 -36.25 -32.47 6.03
CA ALA A 440 -35.04 -32.77 6.80
C ALA A 440 -34.73 -31.71 7.86
N ILE A 441 -34.91 -30.41 7.54
CA ILE A 441 -34.75 -29.31 8.50
C ILE A 441 -35.82 -29.40 9.60
N MET A 442 -37.07 -29.65 9.22
CA MET A 442 -38.17 -29.80 10.17
C MET A 442 -37.97 -30.99 11.11
N GLU A 443 -37.50 -32.13 10.59
CA GLU A 443 -37.17 -33.31 11.40
C GLU A 443 -36.00 -33.01 12.35
N GLN A 444 -34.97 -32.28 11.88
CA GLN A 444 -33.85 -31.88 12.72
C GLN A 444 -34.31 -30.95 13.86
N ASN A 445 -35.18 -29.99 13.58
CA ASN A 445 -35.74 -29.08 14.57
C ASN A 445 -36.61 -29.85 15.60
N ALA A 446 -37.42 -30.81 15.14
CA ALA A 446 -38.20 -31.67 16.03
C ALA A 446 -37.33 -32.55 16.94
N LYS A 447 -36.20 -33.06 16.43
CA LYS A 447 -35.22 -33.82 17.24
C LYS A 447 -34.55 -32.94 18.29
N ARG A 448 -34.24 -31.69 17.97
CA ARG A 448 -33.66 -30.72 18.92
C ARG A 448 -34.62 -30.42 20.05
N GLN A 449 -35.88 -30.10 19.74
CA GLN A 449 -36.92 -29.84 20.76
C GLN A 449 -37.09 -31.00 21.73
N ARG A 450 -37.08 -32.25 21.24
CA ARG A 450 -37.15 -33.44 22.11
C ARG A 450 -35.92 -33.61 23.01
N THR A 451 -34.76 -33.14 22.57
CA THR A 451 -33.52 -33.24 23.35
C THR A 451 -33.49 -32.19 24.45
N GLU A 452 -33.98 -30.98 24.16
CA GLU A 452 -34.14 -29.89 25.13
C GLU A 452 -35.14 -30.29 26.24
N GLU A 453 -36.30 -30.87 25.89
CA GLU A 453 -37.29 -31.34 26.87
C GLU A 453 -36.75 -32.43 27.82
N VAL A 454 -35.82 -33.28 27.36
CA VAL A 454 -35.18 -34.32 28.18
C VAL A 454 -34.12 -33.72 29.11
N GLN A 455 -33.38 -32.70 28.67
CA GLN A 455 -32.39 -32.03 29.52
C GLN A 455 -33.05 -31.23 30.65
N ASP A 456 -34.14 -30.53 30.35
CA ASP A 456 -34.88 -29.75 31.36
C ASP A 456 -35.47 -30.66 32.45
N THR A 457 -35.91 -31.87 32.09
CA THR A 457 -36.44 -32.84 33.07
C THR A 457 -35.34 -33.49 33.93
N GLU A 458 -34.16 -33.76 33.37
CA GLU A 458 -33.02 -34.28 34.14
C GLU A 458 -32.41 -33.23 35.10
N GLU A 459 -32.39 -31.94 34.71
CA GLU A 459 -31.96 -30.86 35.60
C GLU A 459 -32.94 -30.65 36.77
N GLU A 460 -34.25 -30.70 36.54
CA GLU A 460 -35.25 -30.60 37.61
C GLU A 460 -35.16 -31.74 38.65
N ASP A 461 -34.92 -32.98 38.20
CA ASP A 461 -34.76 -34.14 39.09
C ASP A 461 -33.45 -34.06 39.91
N SER A 462 -32.38 -33.48 39.36
CA SER A 462 -31.10 -33.28 40.07
C SER A 462 -31.22 -32.24 41.20
N ILE A 463 -31.96 -31.15 40.97
CA ILE A 463 -32.21 -30.09 41.96
C ILE A 463 -33.12 -30.61 43.09
N ALA A 464 -34.07 -31.50 42.77
CA ALA A 464 -34.92 -32.15 43.77
C ALA A 464 -34.14 -33.12 44.69
N GLN A 465 -33.08 -33.77 44.20
CA GLN A 465 -32.25 -34.68 45.01
C GLN A 465 -31.26 -33.92 45.92
N GLU A 466 -30.69 -32.79 45.50
CA GLU A 466 -29.78 -32.00 46.34
C GLU A 466 -30.51 -31.27 47.48
N SER A 467 -31.75 -30.83 47.26
CA SER A 467 -32.56 -30.13 48.28
C SER A 467 -33.10 -31.06 49.39
N GLY A 468 -33.04 -32.38 49.22
CA GLY A 468 -33.42 -33.38 50.23
C GLY A 468 -32.32 -33.77 51.24
N SER A 469 -31.06 -33.38 51.04
CA SER A 469 -29.93 -33.89 51.83
C SER A 469 -29.40 -32.96 52.94
N THR A 470 -29.93 -31.75 53.11
CA THR A 470 -29.45 -30.77 54.10
C THR A 470 -30.27 -30.70 55.40
N GLY A 471 -31.01 -31.75 55.74
CA GLY A 471 -31.79 -31.83 56.97
C GLY A 471 -31.29 -32.89 57.95
N TYR A 472 -30.14 -32.68 58.60
CA TYR A 472 -29.78 -33.27 59.89
C TYR A 472 -28.80 -32.41 60.67
#